data_AF-A0A6P1EC15-F1
#
_entry.id   AF-A0A6P1EC15-F1
#
_cell.length_a   1.000
_cell.length_b   1.000
_cell.length_c   1.000
_cell.angle_alpha   90.00
_cell.angle_beta   90.00
_cell.angle_gamma   90.00
#
_symmetry.space_group_name_H-M   'P 1'
#
loop_
_entity.id
_entity.type
_entity.pdbx_description
1 polymer ?
#
loop_
_entity_poly.entity_id
_entity_poly.type
_entity_poly.pdbx_seq_one_letter_code
_entity_poly.pdbx_strand_id
1 'polypeptide(L)'
;MNIRVIGDIRTGKIQPSLTGNAIVDDALIQNFCNELKNSVNHASVPVNIIAEHFFSPAIHTDDLILMDQRISRLLPDEIRSKYCIIDVDHNDLVRGNVLKVLDILKRLNKDSQEI
;
A
#
# COMPACT_ATOMS: atom_id res chain seq x y z
N MET A 1 -3.05 -12.93 -5.41
CA MET A 1 -3.26 -11.47 -5.54
C MET A 1 -1.98 -10.76 -5.13
N ASN A 2 -1.59 -9.68 -5.81
CA ASN A 2 -0.49 -8.82 -5.36
C ASN A 2 -1.05 -7.58 -4.66
N ILE A 3 -0.38 -7.16 -3.60
CA ILE A 3 -0.61 -5.91 -2.91
C ILE A 3 0.72 -5.14 -2.90
N ARG A 4 0.74 -3.93 -3.48
CA ARG A 4 1.89 -3.02 -3.41
C ARG A 4 1.69 -2.02 -2.30
N VAL A 5 2.69 -1.87 -1.44
CA VAL A 5 2.70 -0.90 -0.34
C VAL A 5 3.64 0.24 -0.69
N ILE A 6 3.10 1.44 -0.77
CA ILE A 6 3.83 2.66 -1.17
C ILE A 6 3.81 3.63 0.01
N GLY A 7 4.93 3.70 0.74
CA GLY A 7 5.14 4.65 1.84
C GLY A 7 6.08 5.81 1.48
N ASP A 8 6.91 5.62 0.46
CA ASP A 8 7.83 6.60 -0.11
C ASP A 8 7.88 6.44 -1.64
N ILE A 9 8.42 7.45 -2.34
CA ILE A 9 8.76 7.36 -3.76
C ILE A 9 10.17 7.94 -3.94
N ARG A 10 11.08 7.13 -4.47
CA ARG A 10 12.52 7.46 -4.59
C ARG A 10 12.93 8.02 -5.94
N THR A 11 11.97 8.25 -6.83
CA THR A 11 12.20 8.73 -8.20
C THR A 11 11.28 9.90 -8.54
N GLY A 12 11.64 10.64 -9.59
CA GLY A 12 10.86 11.78 -10.06
C GLY A 12 11.17 13.09 -9.31
N LYS A 13 10.40 14.13 -9.64
CA LYS A 13 10.60 15.50 -9.11
C LYS A 13 10.14 15.65 -7.67
N ILE A 14 9.11 14.90 -7.27
CA ILE A 14 8.56 14.92 -5.91
C ILE A 14 8.81 13.53 -5.33
N GLN A 15 9.59 13.48 -4.25
CA GLN A 15 10.03 12.26 -3.60
C GLN A 15 9.53 12.25 -2.15
N PRO A 16 8.23 11.97 -1.94
CA PRO A 16 7.68 11.86 -0.61
C PRO A 16 8.38 10.73 0.15
N SER A 17 8.51 10.94 1.45
CA SER A 17 9.19 10.04 2.38
C SER A 17 8.36 9.85 3.64
N LEU A 18 8.58 8.76 4.37
CA LEU A 18 7.95 8.59 5.68
C LEU A 18 8.66 9.48 6.71
N THR A 19 9.99 9.39 6.76
CA THR A 19 10.83 10.10 7.73
C THR A 19 11.87 11.01 7.09
N GLY A 20 12.15 10.81 5.79
CA GLY A 20 13.23 11.51 5.07
C GLY A 20 14.56 10.77 5.08
N ASN A 21 14.63 9.61 5.73
CA ASN A 21 15.78 8.71 5.70
C ASN A 21 15.41 7.42 4.98
N ALA A 22 16.01 7.18 3.81
CA ALA A 22 15.67 6.04 2.96
C ALA A 22 15.85 4.68 3.65
N ILE A 23 16.86 4.52 4.51
CA ILE A 23 17.10 3.26 5.24
C ILE A 23 16.01 3.03 6.27
N VAL A 24 15.61 4.08 6.99
CA VAL A 24 14.53 4.00 7.99
C VAL A 24 13.21 3.73 7.29
N ASP A 25 12.91 4.47 6.20
CA ASP A 25 11.67 4.31 5.44
C ASP A 25 11.55 2.91 4.86
N ASP A 26 12.63 2.33 4.33
CA ASP A 26 12.68 0.93 3.88
C ASP A 26 12.26 -0.03 5.00
N ALA A 27 12.90 0.09 6.18
CA ALA A 27 12.62 -0.77 7.32
C ALA A 27 11.16 -0.63 7.81
N LEU A 28 10.61 0.58 7.84
CA LEU A 28 9.24 0.84 8.27
C LEU A 28 8.22 0.23 7.31
N ILE A 29 8.42 0.41 6.00
CA ILE A 29 7.54 -0.15 4.97
C ILE A 29 7.64 -1.68 4.98
N GLN A 30 8.84 -2.24 5.08
CA GLN A 30 9.03 -3.69 5.20
C GLN A 30 8.37 -4.25 6.46
N ASN A 31 8.48 -3.56 7.59
CA ASN A 31 7.80 -3.96 8.82
C ASN A 31 6.27 -4.01 8.62
N PHE A 32 5.68 -2.97 8.03
CA PHE A 32 4.25 -2.97 7.71
C PHE A 32 3.88 -4.12 6.76
N CYS A 33 4.66 -4.37 5.71
CA CYS A 33 4.45 -5.48 4.78
C CYS A 33 4.47 -6.84 5.49
N ASN A 34 5.42 -7.04 6.42
CA ASN A 34 5.54 -8.28 7.18
C ASN A 34 4.35 -8.48 8.13
N GLU A 35 3.94 -7.45 8.86
CA GLU A 35 2.76 -7.50 9.73
C GLU A 35 1.48 -7.81 8.94
N LEU A 36 1.33 -7.21 7.76
CA LEU A 36 0.19 -7.47 6.88
C LEU A 36 0.22 -8.91 6.39
N LYS A 37 1.39 -9.38 5.94
CA LYS A 37 1.59 -10.75 5.46
C LYS A 37 1.27 -11.77 6.53
N ASN A 38 1.78 -11.59 7.74
CA ASN A 38 1.50 -12.46 8.88
C ASN A 38 0.00 -12.51 9.19
N SER A 39 -0.68 -11.37 9.09
CA SER A 39 -2.12 -11.27 9.37
C SER A 39 -3.00 -11.89 8.27
N VAL A 40 -2.59 -11.81 6.99
CA VAL A 40 -3.36 -12.36 5.85
C VAL A 40 -3.02 -13.81 5.52
N ASN A 41 -1.86 -14.33 5.95
CA ASN A 41 -1.45 -15.73 5.70
C ASN A 41 -2.38 -16.77 6.34
N HIS A 42 -3.31 -16.36 7.20
CA HIS A 42 -4.40 -17.21 7.69
C HIS A 42 -5.55 -17.40 6.68
N ALA A 43 -5.56 -16.65 5.57
CA ALA A 43 -6.55 -16.76 4.51
C ALA A 43 -6.11 -17.78 3.44
N SER A 44 -7.06 -18.53 2.88
CA SER A 44 -6.81 -19.61 1.90
C SER A 44 -6.29 -19.16 0.53
N VAL A 45 -6.07 -17.85 0.31
CA VAL A 45 -5.63 -17.29 -0.97
C VAL A 45 -4.20 -16.74 -0.81
N PRO A 46 -3.25 -17.13 -1.68
CA PRO A 46 -1.91 -16.57 -1.64
C PRO A 46 -1.94 -15.07 -1.97
N VAL A 47 -1.56 -14.26 -0.98
CA VAL A 47 -1.38 -12.81 -1.10
C VAL A 47 0.12 -12.51 -1.10
N ASN A 48 0.59 -11.89 -2.17
CA ASN A 48 1.96 -11.42 -2.29
C ASN A 48 2.01 -9.92 -1.95
N ILE A 49 2.73 -9.56 -0.89
CA ILE A 49 2.82 -8.17 -0.42
C ILE A 49 4.22 -7.66 -0.72
N ILE A 50 4.31 -6.54 -1.42
CA ILE A 50 5.55 -6.00 -1.97
C ILE A 50 5.68 -4.54 -1.53
N ALA A 51 6.82 -4.17 -0.96
CA ALA A 51 7.19 -2.77 -0.79
C ALA A 51 7.56 -2.17 -2.15
N GLU A 52 6.92 -1.08 -2.54
CA GLU A 52 7.13 -0.40 -3.82
C GLU A 52 7.65 1.02 -3.57
N HIS A 53 8.91 1.26 -3.94
CA HIS A 53 9.62 2.53 -3.74
C HIS A 53 9.74 3.35 -5.04
N PHE A 54 9.34 2.80 -6.18
CA PHE A 54 9.57 3.36 -7.51
C PHE A 54 8.26 3.50 -8.29
N PHE A 55 7.16 3.76 -7.57
CA PHE A 55 5.86 3.95 -8.16
C PHE A 55 5.88 5.01 -9.28
N SER A 56 5.32 4.63 -10.43
CA SER A 56 5.20 5.50 -11.61
C SER A 56 3.76 5.44 -12.15
N PRO A 57 3.04 6.58 -12.18
CA PRO A 57 1.70 6.68 -12.78
C PRO A 57 1.60 6.29 -14.25
N ALA A 58 2.74 6.23 -14.96
CA ALA A 58 2.78 5.85 -16.36
C ALA A 58 2.71 4.33 -16.57
N ILE A 59 2.97 3.56 -15.50
CA ILE A 59 2.97 2.09 -15.54
C ILE A 59 1.62 1.63 -14.98
N HIS A 60 0.85 0.94 -15.83
CA HIS A 60 -0.42 0.36 -15.42
C HIS A 60 -0.20 -0.93 -14.63
N THR A 61 -1.08 -1.21 -13.67
CA THR A 61 -1.08 -2.44 -12.90
C THR A 61 -2.49 -2.72 -12.37
N ASP A 62 -2.85 -4.01 -12.34
CA ASP A 62 -4.08 -4.51 -11.70
C ASP A 62 -3.85 -4.85 -10.21
N ASP A 63 -2.64 -4.61 -9.69
CA ASP A 63 -2.31 -4.87 -8.29
C ASP A 63 -3.12 -3.93 -7.37
N LEU A 64 -3.52 -4.42 -6.20
CA LEU A 64 -4.09 -3.57 -5.16
C LEU A 64 -2.99 -2.68 -4.57
N ILE A 65 -3.23 -1.38 -4.46
CA ILE A 65 -2.25 -0.43 -3.95
C ILE A 65 -2.66 0.05 -2.56
N LEU A 66 -1.80 -0.18 -1.57
CA LEU A 66 -1.86 0.45 -0.27
C LEU A 66 -0.90 1.64 -0.28
N MET A 67 -1.41 2.87 -0.21
CA MET A 67 -0.60 4.07 -0.38
C MET A 67 -0.71 4.97 0.85
N ASP A 68 0.42 5.53 1.31
CA ASP A 68 0.38 6.62 2.30
C ASP A 68 -0.57 7.71 1.79
N GLN A 69 -1.58 8.04 2.59
CA GLN A 69 -2.60 9.03 2.24
C GLN A 69 -2.00 10.38 1.79
N ARG A 70 -0.81 10.74 2.29
CA ARG A 70 -0.10 11.96 1.91
C ARG A 70 0.40 11.87 0.47
N ILE A 71 0.85 10.70 0.03
CA ILE A 71 1.27 10.44 -1.36
C ILE A 71 0.05 10.39 -2.28
N SER A 72 -1.00 9.69 -1.88
CA SER A 72 -2.25 9.58 -2.64
C SER A 72 -2.87 10.95 -2.96
N ARG A 73 -2.78 11.91 -2.03
CA ARG A 73 -3.23 13.30 -2.22
C ARG A 73 -2.36 14.12 -3.20
N LEU A 74 -1.16 13.66 -3.53
CA LEU A 74 -0.31 14.30 -4.54
C LEU A 74 -0.66 13.83 -5.97
N LEU A 75 -1.41 12.73 -6.10
CA LEU A 75 -1.83 12.21 -7.39
C LEU A 75 -3.06 12.98 -7.90
N PRO A 76 -3.07 13.41 -9.18
CA PRO A 76 -4.29 13.91 -9.80
C PRO A 76 -5.41 12.87 -9.79
N ASP A 77 -6.66 13.29 -9.65
CA ASP A 77 -7.82 12.39 -9.60
C ASP A 77 -7.91 11.46 -10.81
N GLU A 78 -7.59 11.97 -12.01
CA GLU A 78 -7.57 11.20 -13.27
C GLU A 78 -6.55 10.05 -13.27
N ILE A 79 -5.46 10.20 -12.52
CA ILE A 79 -4.46 9.15 -12.34
C ILE A 79 -4.94 8.20 -11.25
N ARG A 80 -5.39 8.76 -10.12
CA ARG A 80 -5.85 7.98 -8.97
C ARG A 80 -6.99 7.03 -9.33
N SER A 81 -7.93 7.46 -10.18
CA SER A 81 -9.08 6.65 -10.60
C SER A 81 -8.72 5.44 -11.48
N LYS A 82 -7.48 5.35 -11.98
CA LYS A 82 -7.00 4.22 -12.81
C LYS A 82 -6.55 3.02 -11.98
N TYR A 83 -6.42 3.19 -10.66
CA TYR A 83 -5.87 2.18 -9.77
C TYR A 83 -6.84 1.86 -8.64
N CYS A 84 -6.76 0.63 -8.14
CA CYS A 84 -7.42 0.27 -6.88
C CYS A 84 -6.51 0.71 -5.72
N ILE A 85 -6.71 1.94 -5.23
CA ILE A 85 -5.93 2.51 -4.12
C ILE A 85 -6.75 2.49 -2.83
N ILE A 86 -6.16 1.90 -1.78
CA ILE A 86 -6.59 2.07 -0.39
C ILE A 86 -5.61 3.03 0.28
N ASP A 87 -6.13 4.15 0.76
CA ASP A 87 -5.35 5.11 1.53
C ASP A 87 -5.01 4.53 2.91
N VAL A 88 -3.73 4.56 3.27
CA VAL A 88 -3.23 4.16 4.59
C VAL A 88 -2.83 5.42 5.37
N ASP A 89 -3.22 5.50 6.64
CA ASP A 89 -2.75 6.58 7.49
C ASP A 89 -1.23 6.51 7.63
N HIS A 90 -0.58 7.67 7.56
CA HIS A 90 0.85 7.77 7.67
C HIS A 90 1.40 7.13 8.96
N ASN A 91 0.75 7.35 10.10
CA ASN A 91 1.20 6.78 11.37
C ASN A 91 0.97 5.27 11.42
N ASP A 92 -0.04 4.77 10.72
CA ASP A 92 -0.28 3.33 10.63
C ASP A 92 0.86 2.65 9.84
N LEU A 93 1.34 3.26 8.74
CA LEU A 93 2.55 2.79 8.05
C LEU A 93 3.79 2.82 8.95
N VAL A 94 4.07 3.98 9.58
CA VAL A 94 5.24 4.14 10.46
C VAL A 94 5.21 3.19 11.66
N ARG A 95 4.04 2.82 12.16
CA ARG A 95 3.91 1.92 13.32
C ARG A 95 3.73 0.45 12.93
N GLY A 96 3.64 0.12 11.64
CA GLY A 96 3.30 -1.24 11.20
C GLY A 96 1.87 -1.66 11.59
N ASN A 97 0.95 -0.71 11.80
CA ASN A 97 -0.41 -1.00 12.22
C ASN A 97 -1.32 -1.31 11.02
N VAL A 98 -1.62 -2.60 10.84
CA VAL A 98 -2.35 -3.10 9.66
C VAL A 98 -3.87 -3.26 9.88
N LEU A 99 -4.38 -2.97 11.08
CA LEU A 99 -5.76 -3.33 11.47
C LEU A 99 -6.83 -2.73 10.55
N LYS A 100 -6.71 -1.46 10.19
CA LYS A 100 -7.68 -0.80 9.29
C LYS A 100 -7.65 -1.38 7.89
N VAL A 101 -6.45 -1.62 7.36
CA VAL A 101 -6.28 -2.26 6.05
C VAL A 101 -6.89 -3.65 6.05
N LEU A 102 -6.65 -4.45 7.10
CA LEU A 102 -7.23 -5.78 7.22
C LEU A 102 -8.76 -5.76 7.23
N ASP A 103 -9.38 -4.80 7.93
CA ASP A 103 -10.83 -4.65 7.94
C ASP A 103 -11.37 -4.32 6.54
N ILE A 104 -10.71 -3.43 5.80
CA ILE A 104 -11.09 -3.09 4.42
C ILE A 104 -10.94 -4.31 3.50
N LEU A 105 -9.80 -5.01 3.55
CA LEU A 105 -9.56 -6.21 2.74
C LEU A 105 -10.61 -7.30 3.01
N LYS A 106 -11.02 -7.48 4.27
CA LYS A 106 -12.09 -8.43 4.64
C LYS A 106 -13.43 -8.05 4.03
N ARG A 107 -13.77 -6.76 3.97
CA ARG A 107 -15.02 -6.27 3.35
C ARG A 107 -14.99 -6.50 1.83
N LEU A 108 -13.90 -6.13 1.16
CA LEU A 108 -13.73 -6.35 -0.28
C LEU A 108 -13.85 -7.84 -0.68
N ASN A 109 -13.30 -8.74 0.14
CA ASN A 109 -13.44 -10.18 -0.10
C ASN A 109 -14.87 -10.69 0.10
N LYS A 110 -15.65 -10.12 1.02
CA LYS A 110 -17.05 -10.50 1.24
C LYS A 110 -17.92 -10.08 0.06
N ASP A 111 -17.74 -8.86 -0.43
CA ASP A 111 -18.48 -8.35 -1.60
C ASP A 111 -18.19 -9.17 -2.88
N SER A 112 -17.02 -9.82 -2.93
CA SER A 112 -16.62 -10.68 -4.06
C SER A 112 -17.18 -12.12 -3.99
N GLN A 113 -17.85 -12.51 -2.90
CA GLN A 113 -18.42 -13.86 -2.70
C GLN A 113 -19.96 -13.89 -2.82
N GLU A 114 -20.62 -12.75 -3.08
CA GLU A 114 -22.08 -12.63 -3.22
C GLU A 114 -22.55 -12.51 -4.69
N ILE A 115 -21.82 -13.07 -5.66
CA ILE A 115 -22.22 -13.11 -7.08
C ILE A 115 -22.34 -14.56 -7.58
#